data_AF-A0A1A8H328-F1
#
_entry.id   AF-A0A1A8H328-F1
#
_cell.length_a   1.000
_cell.length_b   1.000
_cell.length_c   1.000
_cell.angle_alpha   90.00
_cell.angle_beta   90.00
_cell.angle_gamma   90.00
#
_symmetry.space_group_name_H-M   'P 1'
#
loop_
_entity.id
_entity.type
_entity.pdbx_description
1 polymer ?
#
loop_
_entity_poly.entity_id
_entity_poly.type
_entity_poly.pdbx_seq_one_letter_code
_entity_poly.pdbx_strand_id
1 'polypeptide(L)'
;LAMFKSKNTYISSTEAADILRGMLPEVRGLFDQVEILVRLLLVVPTSSADAERSFSALRRLKTWLRSNMNQKRLNNVAVCHVHQERV
;
A
#
# COMPACT_ATOMS: atom_id res chain seq x y z
N LEU A 1 12.85 24.98 14.73
CA LEU A 1 13.02 23.51 14.75
C LEU A 1 12.68 22.88 16.10
N ALA A 2 13.12 23.41 17.25
CA ALA A 2 12.73 22.89 18.58
C ALA A 2 11.22 22.97 18.86
N MET A 3 10.54 24.02 18.37
CA MET A 3 9.08 24.21 18.52
C MET A 3 8.21 23.12 17.87
N PHE A 4 8.70 22.44 16.82
CA PHE A 4 7.95 21.38 16.14
C PHE A 4 8.10 20.03 16.88
N LYS A 5 9.26 19.82 17.51
CA LYS A 5 9.61 18.58 18.23
C LYS A 5 8.86 18.42 19.55
N SER A 6 8.43 19.52 20.19
CA SER A 6 7.75 19.46 21.50
C SER A 6 6.23 19.29 21.41
N LYS A 7 5.61 19.47 20.23
CA LYS A 7 4.15 19.41 20.05
C LYS A 7 3.67 18.26 19.18
N ASN A 8 4.53 17.65 18.36
CA ASN A 8 4.16 16.58 17.43
C ASN A 8 4.94 15.29 17.69
N THR A 9 4.78 14.71 18.87
CA THR A 9 5.03 13.27 19.07
C THR A 9 3.90 12.51 18.41
N TYR A 10 4.12 12.01 17.19
CA TYR A 10 3.22 11.08 16.51
C TYR A 10 3.70 9.66 16.76
N ILE A 11 2.79 8.76 17.15
CA ILE A 11 3.09 7.35 17.41
C ILE A 11 2.70 6.51 16.18
N SER A 12 1.66 6.94 15.45
CA SER A 12 1.17 6.28 14.24
C SER A 12 1.37 7.11 12.98
N SER A 13 1.60 6.43 11.84
CA SER A 13 1.63 7.06 10.51
C SER A 13 0.28 7.69 10.13
N THR A 14 -0.82 7.23 10.72
CA THR A 14 -2.17 7.81 10.55
C THR A 14 -2.29 9.17 11.24
N GLU A 15 -1.77 9.29 12.46
CA GLU A 15 -1.77 10.55 13.23
C GLU A 15 -0.92 11.60 12.52
N ALA A 16 0.23 11.21 11.97
CA ALA A 16 1.07 12.09 11.16
C ALA A 16 0.34 12.60 9.91
N ALA A 17 -0.48 11.76 9.27
CA ALA A 17 -1.27 12.15 8.10
C ALA A 17 -2.39 13.14 8.46
N ASP A 18 -3.04 12.96 9.60
CA ASP A 18 -4.09 13.86 10.07
C ASP A 18 -3.54 15.23 10.47
N ILE A 19 -2.36 15.26 11.10
CA ILE A 19 -1.62 16.49 11.39
C ILE A 19 -1.29 17.24 10.09
N LEU A 20 -0.77 16.55 9.06
CA LEU A 20 -0.48 17.17 7.76
C LEU A 20 -1.74 17.70 7.05
N ARG A 21 -2.87 16.97 7.17
CA ARG A 21 -4.16 17.39 6.61
C ARG A 21 -4.76 18.61 7.32
N GLY A 22 -4.50 18.78 8.60
CA GLY A 22 -4.94 19.94 9.39
C GLY A 22 -4.11 21.21 9.19
N MET A 23 -2.95 21.15 8.53
CA MET A 23 -2.11 22.32 8.26
C MET A 23 -2.65 23.19 7.14
N LEU A 24 -2.37 24.51 7.22
CA LEU A 24 -2.62 25.44 6.13
C LEU A 24 -1.85 25.02 4.85
N PRO A 25 -2.42 25.21 3.66
CA PRO A 25 -1.83 24.76 2.39
C PRO A 25 -0.45 25.37 2.12
N GLU A 26 -0.22 26.61 2.54
CA GLU A 26 1.08 27.30 2.43
C GLU A 26 2.18 26.61 3.26
N VAL A 27 1.82 26.10 4.45
CA VAL A 27 2.76 25.40 5.33
C VAL A 27 2.97 23.96 4.85
N ARG A 28 1.95 23.33 4.26
CA ARG A 28 2.07 21.99 3.68
C ARG A 28 3.08 21.96 2.52
N GLY A 29 3.07 22.98 1.66
CA GLY A 29 4.01 23.11 0.54
C GLY A 29 5.48 23.26 0.95
N LEU A 30 5.76 23.57 2.22
CA LEU A 30 7.13 23.59 2.75
C LEU A 30 7.66 22.16 3.04
N PHE A 31 6.79 21.16 3.07
CA PHE A 31 7.10 19.80 3.49
C PHE A 31 6.65 18.73 2.48
N ASP A 32 6.69 19.03 1.18
CA ASP A 32 6.26 18.11 0.10
C ASP A 32 6.87 16.70 0.21
N GLN A 33 8.16 16.61 0.55
CA GLN A 33 8.85 15.32 0.69
C GLN A 33 8.32 14.50 1.88
N VAL A 34 7.93 15.19 2.96
CA VAL A 34 7.33 14.53 4.14
C VAL A 34 5.94 14.03 3.80
N GLU A 35 5.16 14.79 3.02
CA GLU A 35 3.85 14.34 2.54
C GLU A 35 3.97 13.07 1.67
N ILE A 36 4.92 13.04 0.74
CA ILE A 36 5.18 11.87 -0.10
C ILE A 36 5.53 10.65 0.76
N LEU A 37 6.42 10.82 1.75
CA LEU A 37 6.84 9.74 2.64
C LEU A 37 5.67 9.19 3.46
N VAL A 38 4.84 10.07 4.04
CA VAL A 38 3.66 9.66 4.82
C VAL A 38 2.66 8.93 3.93
N ARG A 39 2.42 9.40 2.70
CA ARG A 39 1.57 8.70 1.73
C ARG A 39 2.12 7.31 1.40
N LEU A 40 3.43 7.17 1.20
CA LEU A 40 4.05 5.88 0.93
C LEU A 40 3.87 4.93 2.13
N LEU A 41 4.13 5.40 3.34
CA LEU A 41 3.96 4.61 4.57
C LEU A 41 2.52 4.13 4.80
N LEU A 42 1.52 4.90 4.36
CA LEU A 42 0.11 4.49 4.45
C LEU A 42 -0.30 3.45 3.41
N VAL A 43 0.42 3.36 2.29
CA VAL A 43 0.11 2.44 1.18
C VAL A 43 0.89 1.13 1.30
N VAL A 44 2.07 1.15 1.93
CA VAL A 44 2.87 -0.04 2.13
C VAL A 44 2.09 -1.05 3.00
N PRO A 45 1.86 -2.28 2.52
CA PRO A 45 1.17 -3.29 3.31
C PRO A 45 2.01 -3.60 4.56
N THR A 46 1.35 -3.62 5.72
CA THR A 46 2.00 -3.88 7.01
C THR A 46 2.41 -5.34 7.20
N SER A 47 1.96 -6.24 6.31
CA SER A 47 2.18 -7.69 6.40
C SER A 47 2.36 -8.32 5.01
N SER A 48 3.07 -9.46 4.96
CA SER A 48 3.21 -10.31 3.77
C SER A 48 1.94 -11.11 3.44
N ALA A 49 0.93 -11.10 4.31
CA ALA A 49 -0.28 -11.92 4.18
C ALA A 49 -1.00 -11.73 2.82
N ASP A 50 -1.09 -10.50 2.31
CA ASP A 50 -1.71 -10.22 1.00
C ASP A 50 -0.92 -10.83 -0.16
N ALA A 51 0.41 -10.79 -0.08
CA ALA A 51 1.28 -11.44 -1.06
C ALA A 51 1.16 -12.96 -0.97
N GLU A 52 1.21 -13.53 0.24
CA GLU A 52 1.03 -14.97 0.48
C GLU A 52 -0.31 -15.48 -0.04
N ARG A 53 -1.39 -14.73 0.21
CA ARG A 53 -2.74 -15.02 -0.33
C ARG A 53 -2.73 -15.05 -1.86
N SER A 54 -2.07 -14.08 -2.49
CA SER A 54 -1.91 -14.00 -3.95
C SER A 54 -1.11 -15.17 -4.52
N PHE A 55 0.01 -15.54 -3.88
CA PHE A 55 0.83 -16.68 -4.30
C PHE A 55 0.14 -18.03 -4.08
N SER A 56 -0.62 -18.18 -2.98
CA SER A 56 -1.45 -19.34 -2.73
C SER A 56 -2.54 -19.50 -3.79
N ALA A 57 -3.19 -18.40 -4.18
CA ALA A 57 -4.16 -18.38 -5.28
C ALA A 57 -3.52 -18.76 -6.63
N LEU A 58 -2.36 -18.19 -6.94
CA LEU A 58 -1.56 -18.55 -8.13
C LEU A 58 -1.19 -20.05 -8.15
N ARG A 59 -0.77 -20.61 -7.02
CA ARG A 59 -0.44 -22.04 -6.92
C ARG A 59 -1.67 -22.90 -7.19
N ARG A 60 -2.82 -22.55 -6.62
CA ARG A 60 -4.10 -23.23 -6.90
C ARG A 60 -4.47 -23.17 -8.38
N LEU A 61 -4.38 -21.99 -9.00
CA LEU A 61 -4.65 -21.82 -10.44
C LEU A 61 -3.78 -22.73 -11.32
N LYS A 62 -2.47 -22.79 -11.06
CA LYS A 62 -1.54 -23.67 -11.79
C LYS A 62 -1.89 -25.14 -11.61
N THR A 63 -2.18 -25.57 -10.38
CA THR A 63 -2.51 -26.97 -10.07
C THR A 63 -3.81 -27.38 -10.74
N TRP A 64 -4.88 -26.57 -10.62
CA TRP A 64 -6.19 -26.87 -11.19
C TRP A 64 -6.15 -26.98 -12.71
N LEU A 65 -5.44 -26.08 -13.37
CA LEU A 65 -5.36 -26.06 -14.83
C LEU A 65 -4.31 -27.03 -15.41
N ARG A 66 -3.53 -27.72 -14.56
CA ARG A 66 -2.36 -28.55 -14.96
C ARG A 66 -1.49 -27.87 -16.04
N SER A 67 -1.34 -26.54 -15.92
CA SER A 67 -1.28 -25.72 -17.13
C SER A 67 0.12 -25.62 -17.73
N ASN A 68 0.24 -26.02 -19.00
CA ASN A 68 1.35 -25.66 -19.90
C ASN A 68 1.11 -24.25 -20.52
N MET A 69 0.57 -23.33 -19.73
CA MET A 69 0.03 -22.05 -20.17
C MET A 69 1.11 -20.98 -20.19
N ASN A 70 1.10 -20.16 -21.24
CA ASN A 70 2.04 -19.05 -21.35
C ASN A 70 1.84 -18.06 -20.18
N GLN A 71 2.96 -17.56 -19.64
CA GLN A 71 3.03 -16.68 -18.48
C GLN A 71 2.12 -15.45 -18.62
N LYS A 72 1.99 -14.88 -19.83
CA LYS A 72 1.10 -13.73 -20.07
C LYS A 72 -0.36 -14.05 -19.76
N ARG A 73 -0.86 -15.20 -20.24
CA ARG A 73 -2.27 -15.60 -19.99
C ARG A 73 -2.46 -15.94 -18.52
N LEU A 74 -1.49 -16.59 -17.88
CA LEU A 74 -1.53 -16.91 -16.45
C LEU A 74 -1.61 -15.65 -15.59
N ASN A 75 -0.77 -14.64 -15.84
CA ASN A 75 -0.76 -13.39 -15.07
C ASN A 75 -2.11 -12.68 -15.17
N ASN A 76 -2.70 -12.59 -16.37
CA ASN A 76 -4.00 -11.96 -16.56
C ASN A 76 -5.10 -12.67 -15.74
N VAL A 77 -5.17 -13.99 -15.80
CA VAL A 77 -6.18 -14.76 -15.04
C VAL A 77 -5.94 -14.63 -13.52
N ALA A 78 -4.68 -14.62 -13.08
CA ALA A 78 -4.36 -14.47 -11.67
C ALA A 78 -4.83 -13.13 -11.11
N VAL A 79 -4.64 -12.03 -11.86
CA VAL A 79 -5.13 -10.70 -11.49
C VAL A 79 -6.66 -10.71 -11.35
N CYS A 80 -7.37 -11.28 -12.33
CA CYS A 80 -8.83 -11.39 -12.27
C CYS A 80 -9.30 -12.23 -11.07
N HIS A 81 -8.60 -13.31 -10.75
CA HIS A 81 -8.97 -14.21 -9.65
C HIS A 81 -8.68 -13.60 -8.27
N VAL A 82 -7.55 -12.90 -8.10
CA VAL A 82 -7.17 -12.27 -6.82
C VAL A 82 -8.02 -11.03 -6.53
N HIS A 83 -8.38 -10.26 -7.56
CA HIS A 83 -9.12 -9.00 -7.42
C HIS A 83 -10.60 -9.09 -7.81
N GLN A 84 -11.19 -10.29 -7.78
CA GLN A 84 -12.60 -10.51 -8.15
C GLN A 84 -13.60 -9.67 -7.32
N GLU A 85 -13.26 -9.29 -6.09
CA GLU A 85 -14.13 -8.48 -5.21
C GLU A 85 -14.00 -6.97 -5.45
N ARG A 86 -13.00 -6.53 -6.23
CA ARG A 86 -12.74 -5.11 -6.51
C ARG A 86 -13.35 -4.64 -7.84
N VAL A 87 -13.96 -5.54 -8.60
CA VAL A 87 -14.65 -5.32 -9.87
C VAL A 87 -16.13 -5.56 -9.68
#